data_AF-W9HEK5-F1
#
_entry.id   AF-W9HEK5-F1
#
_cell.length_a   1.000
_cell.length_b   1.000
_cell.length_c   1.000
_cell.angle_alpha   90.00
_cell.angle_beta   90.00
_cell.angle_gamma   90.00
#
_symmetry.space_group_name_H-M   'P 1'
#
loop_
_entity.id
_entity.type
_entity.pdbx_description
1 polymer ?
#
loop_
_entity_poly.entity_id
_entity_poly.type
_entity_poly.pdbx_seq_one_letter_code
_entity_poly.pdbx_strand_id
1 'polypeptide(L)'
;MPHPIIFNGSLGLGLMIVGLGLNATFRPNDHLQRLEFPVPAEPLAKKFSLALMRIWGIRNITVGALISLIWTTGDEKLMAKALSAALAMPITDGFVSRIIIGGGETQHWVFPPLLVVMIAGLFGYF
;
A
#
# COMPACT_ATOMS: atom_id res chain seq x y z
N MET A 1 -8.40 -9.76 -24.35
CA MET A 1 -9.15 -10.84 -23.67
C MET A 1 -9.33 -10.43 -22.22
N PRO A 2 -10.33 -10.90 -21.47
CA PRO A 2 -10.42 -10.62 -20.04
C PRO A 2 -9.35 -11.40 -19.24
N HIS A 3 -8.81 -10.78 -18.20
CA HIS A 3 -7.73 -11.30 -17.34
C HIS A 3 -8.25 -11.55 -15.92
N PRO A 4 -9.14 -12.54 -15.71
CA PRO A 4 -9.86 -12.71 -14.45
C PRO A 4 -8.93 -12.97 -13.26
N ILE A 5 -7.79 -13.62 -13.47
CA ILE A 5 -6.79 -13.86 -12.43
C ILE A 5 -6.15 -12.55 -11.99
N ILE A 6 -5.73 -11.70 -12.93
CA ILE A 6 -5.07 -10.42 -12.63
C ILE A 6 -6.07 -9.44 -12.01
N PHE A 7 -7.28 -9.39 -12.55
CA PHE A 7 -8.34 -8.52 -12.07
C PHE A 7 -8.79 -8.89 -10.63
N ASN A 8 -9.03 -10.17 -10.36
CA ASN A 8 -9.36 -10.62 -9.00
C ASN A 8 -8.16 -10.54 -8.04
N GLY A 9 -6.94 -10.74 -8.53
CA GLY A 9 -5.72 -10.48 -7.77
C GLY A 9 -5.61 -9.02 -7.33
N SER A 10 -6.12 -8.08 -8.14
CA SER A 10 -6.15 -6.65 -7.80
C SER A 10 -7.07 -6.34 -6.62
N LEU A 11 -8.21 -7.05 -6.52
CA LEU A 11 -9.05 -6.99 -5.31
C LEU A 11 -8.30 -7.52 -4.09
N GLY A 12 -7.63 -8.66 -4.21
CA GLY A 12 -6.83 -9.23 -3.12
C GLY A 12 -5.78 -8.24 -2.60
N LEU A 13 -5.10 -7.54 -3.51
CA LEU A 13 -4.18 -6.45 -3.16
C LEU A 13 -4.90 -5.29 -2.46
N GLY A 14 -6.04 -4.84 -2.98
CA GLY A 14 -6.84 -3.79 -2.35
C GLY A 14 -7.22 -4.13 -0.90
N LEU A 15 -7.68 -5.36 -0.65
CA LEU A 15 -8.02 -5.85 0.68
C LEU A 15 -6.81 -5.96 1.60
N MET A 16 -5.66 -6.39 1.08
CA MET A 16 -4.39 -6.40 1.82
C MET A 16 -4.00 -4.98 2.27
N ILE A 17 -4.09 -3.99 1.36
CA ILE A 17 -3.80 -2.58 1.67
C ILE A 17 -4.75 -2.06 2.76
N VAL A 18 -6.05 -2.39 2.69
CA VAL A 18 -7.01 -2.06 3.77
C VAL A 18 -6.57 -2.69 5.09
N GLY A 19 -6.20 -3.97 5.10
CA GLY A 19 -5.73 -4.66 6.31
C GLY A 19 -4.51 -3.99 6.95
N LEU A 20 -3.53 -3.60 6.14
CA LEU A 20 -2.36 -2.84 6.60
C LEU A 20 -2.78 -1.49 7.19
N GLY A 21 -3.67 -0.77 6.50
CA GLY A 21 -4.17 0.52 6.94
C GLY A 21 -4.99 0.45 8.24
N LEU A 22 -5.80 -0.59 8.43
CA LEU A 22 -6.50 -0.87 9.69
C LEU A 22 -5.51 -1.11 10.83
N ASN A 23 -4.48 -1.94 10.61
CA ASN A 23 -3.46 -2.18 11.62
C ASN A 23 -2.71 -0.89 11.99
N ALA A 24 -2.30 -0.09 11.01
CA ALA A 24 -1.63 1.19 11.25
C ALA A 24 -2.52 2.22 11.96
N THR A 25 -3.83 2.21 11.69
CA THR A 25 -4.79 3.14 12.31
C THR A 25 -5.08 2.78 13.77
N PHE A 26 -5.36 1.51 14.05
CA PHE A 26 -5.79 1.06 15.37
C PHE A 26 -4.63 0.60 16.27
N ARG A 27 -3.55 0.08 15.67
CA ARG A 27 -2.35 -0.42 16.36
C ARG A 27 -1.06 0.23 15.80
N PRO A 28 -0.95 1.57 15.75
CA PRO A 28 0.16 2.26 15.09
C PRO A 28 1.54 1.92 15.68
N ASN A 29 1.61 1.66 16.98
CA ASN A 29 2.87 1.28 17.63
C ASN A 29 3.38 -0.08 17.14
N ASP A 30 2.47 -1.06 17.06
CA ASP A 30 2.76 -2.40 16.55
C ASP A 30 3.09 -2.34 15.06
N HIS A 31 2.38 -1.52 14.29
CA HIS A 31 2.65 -1.35 12.86
C HIS A 31 4.04 -0.73 12.60
N LEU A 32 4.42 0.33 13.32
CA LEU A 32 5.77 0.93 13.22
C LEU A 32 6.86 -0.11 13.50
N GLN A 33 6.70 -0.92 14.55
CA GLN A 33 7.68 -1.95 14.91
C GLN A 33 7.82 -3.03 13.82
N ARG A 34 6.71 -3.42 13.17
CA ARG A 34 6.76 -4.39 12.05
C ARG A 34 7.47 -3.84 10.82
N LEU A 35 7.38 -2.53 10.61
CA LEU A 35 8.15 -1.82 9.58
C LEU A 35 9.57 -1.47 10.05
N GLU A 36 9.99 -1.95 11.23
CA GLU A 36 11.32 -1.73 11.81
C GLU A 36 11.63 -0.26 12.15
N PHE A 37 10.62 0.62 12.15
CA PHE A 37 10.77 2.01 12.60
C PHE A 37 10.89 2.07 14.12
N PRO A 38 11.88 2.83 14.66
CA PRO A 38 12.00 3.00 16.09
C PRO A 38 10.80 3.77 16.64
N VAL A 39 10.25 3.29 17.75
CA VAL A 39 9.25 4.06 18.51
C VAL A 39 10.00 5.03 19.41
N PRO A 40 9.85 6.35 19.27
CA PRO A 40 10.57 7.31 20.09
C PRO A 40 10.24 7.13 21.58
N ALA A 41 11.26 7.29 22.44
CA ALA A 41 11.06 7.32 23.89
C ALA A 41 10.53 8.68 24.37
N GLU A 42 10.90 9.76 23.68
CA GLU A 42 10.45 11.12 23.99
C GLU A 42 8.93 11.24 23.74
N PRO A 43 8.13 11.71 24.72
CA PRO A 43 6.67 11.68 24.64
C PRO A 43 6.05 12.40 23.44
N LEU A 44 6.54 13.58 23.06
CA LEU A 44 5.98 14.37 21.97
C LEU A 44 6.29 13.72 20.62
N ALA A 45 7.53 13.30 20.38
CA ALA A 45 7.97 12.58 19.19
C ALA A 45 7.22 11.26 19.04
N LYS A 46 6.97 10.55 20.14
CA LYS A 46 6.13 9.33 20.14
C LYS A 46 4.71 9.66 19.72
N LYS A 47 4.08 10.67 20.35
CA LYS A 47 2.72 11.09 20.00
C LYS A 47 2.61 11.49 18.53
N PHE A 48 3.59 12.23 18.03
CA PHE A 48 3.64 12.68 16.64
C PHE A 48 3.82 11.52 15.66
N SER A 49 4.77 10.61 15.92
CA SER A 49 5.01 9.43 15.07
C SER A 49 3.79 8.52 14.99
N LEU A 50 3.10 8.30 16.12
CA LEU A 50 1.87 7.52 16.15
C LEU A 50 0.69 8.24 15.46
N ALA A 51 0.69 9.57 15.40
CA ALA A 51 -0.32 10.32 14.63
C ALA A 51 -0.05 10.20 13.12
N LEU A 52 1.20 10.35 12.69
CA LEU A 52 1.60 10.14 11.29
C LEU A 52 1.29 8.72 10.81
N MET A 53 1.51 7.72 11.65
CA MET A 53 1.19 6.33 11.31
C MET A 53 -0.32 6.11 11.11
N ARG A 54 -1.17 6.83 11.85
CA ARG A 54 -2.62 6.79 11.62
C ARG A 54 -3.03 7.49 10.34
N ILE A 55 -2.37 8.60 10.00
CA ILE A 55 -2.57 9.29 8.70
C ILE A 55 -2.16 8.38 7.54
N TRP A 56 -1.02 7.69 7.66
CA TRP A 56 -0.61 6.65 6.71
C TRP A 56 -1.66 5.52 6.65
N GLY A 57 -2.19 5.12 7.81
CA GLY A 57 -3.21 4.08 7.91
C GLY A 57 -4.50 4.42 7.15
N ILE A 58 -5.09 5.59 7.39
CA ILE A 58 -6.32 6.00 6.71
C ILE A 58 -6.13 6.15 5.20
N ARG A 59 -4.97 6.65 4.75
CA ARG A 59 -4.60 6.72 3.33
C ARG A 59 -4.66 5.34 2.67
N ASN A 60 -4.12 4.32 3.31
CA ASN A 60 -4.18 2.95 2.80
C ASN A 60 -5.60 2.39 2.78
N ILE A 61 -6.39 2.61 3.85
CA ILE A 61 -7.81 2.21 3.88
C ILE A 61 -8.57 2.83 2.70
N THR A 62 -8.38 4.13 2.46
CA THR A 62 -9.04 4.84 1.36
C THR A 62 -8.65 4.26 0.00
N VAL A 63 -7.35 4.08 -0.27
CA VAL A 63 -6.89 3.53 -1.57
C VAL A 63 -7.38 2.10 -1.78
N GLY A 64 -7.28 1.24 -0.76
CA GLY A 64 -7.76 -0.14 -0.84
C GLY A 64 -9.29 -0.23 -1.02
N ALA A 65 -10.05 0.66 -0.38
CA ALA A 65 -11.49 0.77 -0.60
C ALA A 65 -11.83 1.23 -2.03
N LEU A 66 -11.12 2.22 -2.56
CA LEU A 66 -11.29 2.68 -3.95
C LEU A 66 -10.99 1.56 -4.95
N ILE A 67 -9.91 0.78 -4.75
CA ILE A 67 -9.61 -0.41 -5.56
C ILE A 67 -10.75 -1.42 -5.49
N SER A 68 -11.28 -1.68 -4.30
CA SER A 68 -12.40 -2.62 -4.09
C SER A 68 -13.68 -2.15 -4.78
N LEU A 69 -13.97 -0.84 -4.77
CA LEU A 69 -15.09 -0.25 -5.50
C LEU A 69 -14.89 -0.31 -7.02
N ILE A 70 -13.67 -0.08 -7.51
CA ILE A 70 -13.37 -0.20 -8.95
C ILE A 70 -13.53 -1.65 -9.41
N TRP A 71 -13.18 -2.63 -8.57
CA TRP A 71 -13.37 -4.04 -8.89
C TRP A 71 -14.84 -4.38 -9.20
N THR A 72 -15.83 -3.77 -8.52
CA THR A 72 -17.26 -4.03 -8.78
C THR A 72 -17.74 -3.54 -10.15
N THR A 73 -16.96 -2.69 -10.83
CA THR A 73 -17.29 -2.18 -12.17
C THR A 73 -16.95 -3.18 -13.29
N GLY A 74 -16.05 -4.14 -13.04
CA GLY A 74 -15.52 -5.03 -14.07
C GLY A 74 -14.60 -4.33 -15.10
N ASP A 75 -14.27 -3.06 -14.93
CA ASP A 75 -13.43 -2.30 -15.87
C ASP A 75 -11.93 -2.52 -15.57
N GLU A 76 -11.31 -3.41 -16.33
CA GLU A 76 -9.87 -3.73 -16.22
C GLU A 76 -8.98 -2.52 -16.48
N LYS A 77 -9.35 -1.63 -17.41
CA LYS A 77 -8.53 -0.45 -17.74
C LYS A 77 -8.63 0.60 -16.65
N LEU A 78 -9.80 0.74 -16.03
CA LEU A 78 -9.97 1.60 -14.85
C LEU A 78 -9.15 1.05 -13.67
N MET A 79 -9.16 -0.26 -13.46
CA MET A 79 -8.31 -0.91 -12.45
C MET A 79 -6.82 -0.68 -12.73
N ALA A 80 -6.36 -0.84 -13.97
CA ALA A 80 -4.97 -0.60 -14.35
C ALA A 80 -4.52 0.84 -14.03
N LYS A 81 -5.38 1.84 -14.34
CA LYS A 81 -5.13 3.25 -14.02
C LYS A 81 -5.06 3.48 -12.50
N ALA A 82 -5.96 2.87 -11.73
CA ALA A 82 -5.96 2.97 -10.28
C ALA A 82 -4.70 2.36 -9.66
N LEU A 83 -4.28 1.17 -10.12
CA LEU A 83 -3.04 0.53 -9.67
C LEU A 83 -1.81 1.35 -10.08
N SER A 84 -1.82 1.99 -11.24
CA SER A 84 -0.75 2.91 -11.67
C SER A 84 -0.61 4.10 -10.72
N ALA A 85 -1.72 4.67 -10.24
CA ALA A 85 -1.69 5.71 -9.23
C ALA A 85 -1.20 5.17 -7.86
N ALA A 86 -1.64 3.97 -7.48
CA ALA A 86 -1.24 3.32 -6.23
C ALA A 86 0.26 2.96 -6.19
N LEU A 87 0.91 2.76 -7.35
CA LEU A 87 2.33 2.43 -7.49
C LEU A 87 3.26 3.41 -6.76
N ALA A 88 2.87 4.69 -6.69
CA ALA A 88 3.66 5.72 -6.00
C ALA A 88 3.83 5.43 -4.50
N MET A 89 2.88 4.74 -3.86
CA MET A 89 2.90 4.47 -2.43
C MET A 89 4.08 3.58 -2.01
N PRO A 90 4.22 2.33 -2.48
CA PRO A 90 5.33 1.47 -2.06
C PRO A 90 6.70 1.98 -2.53
N ILE A 91 6.77 2.71 -3.65
CA ILE A 91 8.02 3.36 -4.08
C ILE A 91 8.47 4.37 -3.02
N THR A 92 7.57 5.30 -2.65
CA THR A 92 7.85 6.35 -1.67
C THR A 92 8.12 5.76 -0.29
N ASP A 93 7.32 4.80 0.15
CA ASP A 93 7.47 4.16 1.45
C ASP A 93 8.84 3.49 1.59
N GLY A 94 9.33 2.81 0.54
CA GLY A 94 10.68 2.22 0.57
C GLY A 94 11.81 3.26 0.64
N PHE A 95 11.68 4.42 -0.03
CA PHE A 95 12.63 5.52 0.14
C PHE A 95 12.60 6.08 1.57
N VAL A 96 11.42 6.26 2.16
CA VAL A 96 11.28 6.75 3.54
C VAL A 96 11.95 5.78 4.52
N SER A 97 11.74 4.46 4.37
CA SER A 97 12.41 3.46 5.20
C SER A 97 13.93 3.55 5.05
N ARG A 98 14.45 3.61 3.83
CA ARG A 98 15.90 3.76 3.58
C ARG A 98 16.47 5.03 4.24
N ILE A 99 15.77 6.15 4.16
CA ILE A 99 16.21 7.45 4.71
C ILE A 99 16.21 7.43 6.24
N ILE A 100 15.17 6.86 6.87
CA ILE A 100 14.96 6.98 8.30
C ILE A 100 15.66 5.87 9.09
N ILE A 101 15.64 4.63 8.60
CA ILE A 101 16.20 3.46 9.30
C ILE A 101 17.40 2.84 8.58
N GLY A 102 17.83 3.38 7.43
CA GLY A 102 18.98 2.87 6.69
C GLY A 102 18.75 1.54 5.97
N GLY A 103 17.50 1.06 5.96
CA GLY A 103 17.08 -0.26 5.50
C GLY A 103 15.56 -0.38 5.35
N GLY A 104 15.05 -1.62 5.31
CA GLY A 104 13.61 -1.92 5.24
C GLY A 104 12.94 -1.65 3.88
N GLU A 105 13.64 -1.07 2.91
CA GLU A 105 13.08 -0.73 1.60
C GLU A 105 12.51 -1.94 0.85
N THR A 106 13.08 -3.13 1.05
CA THR A 106 12.65 -4.37 0.38
C THR A 106 11.27 -4.84 0.84
N GLN A 107 10.84 -4.48 2.06
CA GLN A 107 9.47 -4.72 2.54
C GLN A 107 8.43 -3.94 1.70
N HIS A 108 8.86 -2.89 1.01
CA HIS A 108 8.01 -2.06 0.15
C HIS A 108 8.27 -2.28 -1.34
N TRP A 109 9.54 -2.38 -1.75
CA TRP A 109 9.95 -2.47 -3.15
C TRP A 109 9.74 -3.85 -3.79
N VAL A 110 9.23 -4.83 -3.04
CA VAL A 110 8.65 -6.05 -3.62
C VAL A 110 7.37 -5.78 -4.41
N PHE A 111 6.61 -4.73 -4.06
CA PHE A 111 5.31 -4.44 -4.67
C PHE A 111 5.37 -3.73 -6.03
N PRO A 112 6.27 -2.76 -6.31
CA PRO A 112 6.31 -2.09 -7.60
C PRO A 112 6.48 -3.05 -8.80
N PRO A 113 7.39 -4.04 -8.79
CA PRO A 113 7.47 -5.01 -9.88
C PRO A 113 6.19 -5.82 -10.07
N LEU A 114 5.58 -6.29 -8.96
CA LEU A 114 4.30 -7.00 -8.99
C LEU A 114 3.19 -6.14 -9.61
N LEU A 115 3.09 -4.88 -9.17
CA LEU A 115 2.11 -3.93 -9.67
C LEU A 115 2.31 -3.65 -11.15
N VAL A 116 3.54 -3.47 -11.63
CA VAL A 116 3.84 -3.25 -13.05
C VAL A 116 3.35 -4.42 -13.90
N VAL A 117 3.56 -5.66 -13.46
CA VAL A 117 3.05 -6.86 -14.16
C VAL A 117 1.52 -6.85 -14.21
N MET A 118 0.86 -6.58 -13.08
CA MET A 118 -0.61 -6.53 -13.02
C MET A 118 -1.18 -5.41 -13.89
N ILE A 119 -0.59 -4.22 -13.85
CA ILE A 119 -0.96 -3.06 -14.67
C ILE A 119 -0.82 -3.40 -16.16
N ALA A 120 0.28 -4.03 -16.55
CA ALA A 120 0.51 -4.40 -17.93
C ALA A 120 -0.51 -5.42 -18.44
N GLY A 121 -0.82 -6.45 -17.64
CA GLY A 121 -1.86 -7.43 -17.98
C GLY A 121 -3.25 -6.78 -18.11
N LEU A 122 -3.62 -5.90 -17.18
CA LEU A 122 -4.93 -5.20 -17.22
C LEU A 122 -5.06 -4.19 -18.37
N PHE A 123 -3.95 -3.65 -18.88
CA PHE A 123 -3.93 -2.88 -20.12
C PHE A 123 -3.96 -3.76 -21.38
N GLY A 124 -3.74 -5.07 -21.25
CA GLY A 124 -3.79 -6.05 -22.33
C GLY A 124 -2.48 -6.23 -23.10
N TYR A 125 -1.32 -6.03 -22.46
CA TYR A 125 -0.02 -6.23 -23.10
C TYR A 125 0.37 -7.71 -23.27
N PHE A 126 -0.25 -8.63 -22.53
CA PHE A 126 -0.08 -10.09 -22.64
C PHE A 126 -1.31 -10.83 -22.14
#